data_AF-A0A259KY83-F1
#
_entry.id   AF-A0A259KY83-F1
#
_cell.length_a   1.000
_cell.length_b   1.000
_cell.length_c   1.000
_cell.angle_alpha   90.00
_cell.angle_beta   90.00
_cell.angle_gamma   90.00
#
_symmetry.space_group_name_H-M   'P 1'
#
loop_
_entity.id
_entity.type
_entity.pdbx_description
1 polymer ?
#
loop_
_entity_poly.entity_id
_entity_poly.type
_entity_poly.pdbx_seq_one_letter_code
_entity_poly.pdbx_strand_id
1 'polypeptide(L)'
;MLGFFGDTPVTNWFNPAAPRVKSGEILPERLDAVSALALMIADPLLIRRPLVERGTARCAGFDREPVTSWLRDGDALKAVQGCTRPEAPGGCPTPEPSAARA
;
A
#
# COMPACT_ATOMS: atom_id res chain seq x y z
N MET A 1 15.82 -2.35 3.32
CA MET A 1 14.55 -2.59 2.58
C MET A 1 14.22 -4.08 2.50
N LEU A 2 15.15 -4.95 2.06
CA LEU A 2 14.91 -6.42 1.97
C LEU A 2 14.32 -7.05 3.24
N GLY A 3 14.80 -6.63 4.42
CA GLY A 3 14.33 -7.16 5.70
C GLY A 3 12.83 -6.99 6.00
N PHE A 4 12.12 -6.10 5.30
CA PHE A 4 10.66 -5.96 5.43
C PHE A 4 9.87 -7.00 4.63
N PHE A 5 10.52 -7.67 3.68
CA PHE A 5 9.85 -8.58 2.78
C PHE A 5 10.03 -10.05 3.15
N GLY A 6 11.00 -10.38 4.03
CA GLY A 6 11.23 -11.72 4.54
C GLY A 6 11.28 -12.77 3.42
N ASP A 7 10.64 -13.91 3.64
CA ASP A 7 10.52 -15.00 2.65
C ASP A 7 9.29 -14.87 1.75
N THR A 8 8.64 -13.70 1.72
CA THR A 8 7.46 -13.52 0.86
C THR A 8 7.88 -13.46 -0.61
N PRO A 9 7.07 -14.02 -1.54
CA PRO A 9 7.38 -13.93 -2.96
C PRO A 9 7.34 -12.46 -3.41
N VAL A 10 8.19 -12.12 -4.39
CA VAL A 10 8.38 -10.75 -4.90
C VAL A 10 7.08 -10.06 -5.28
N THR A 11 6.12 -10.79 -5.84
CA THR A 11 4.78 -10.28 -6.18
C THR A 11 4.07 -9.61 -4.99
N ASN A 12 4.30 -10.11 -3.78
CA ASN A 12 3.67 -9.62 -2.57
C ASN A 12 4.32 -8.37 -1.99
N TRP A 13 5.47 -7.94 -2.54
CA TRP A 13 6.17 -6.74 -2.10
C TRP A 13 5.55 -5.49 -2.72
N PHE A 14 4.81 -5.66 -3.81
CA PHE A 14 4.25 -4.56 -4.58
C PHE A 14 2.89 -4.09 -4.06
N ASN A 15 2.64 -2.80 -4.18
CA ASN A 15 1.33 -2.20 -4.05
C ASN A 15 0.52 -2.48 -5.33
N PRO A 16 -0.52 -3.33 -5.30
CA PRO A 16 -1.31 -3.64 -6.49
C PRO A 16 -2.10 -2.42 -7.01
N ALA A 17 -2.31 -1.39 -6.18
CA ALA A 17 -2.97 -0.15 -6.57
C ALA A 17 -1.99 0.87 -7.20
N ALA A 18 -0.69 0.59 -7.25
CA ALA A 18 0.27 1.48 -7.90
C ALA A 18 -0.06 1.60 -9.41
N PRO A 19 -0.15 2.81 -9.99
CA PRO A 19 -0.59 3.00 -11.37
C PRO A 19 0.17 2.16 -12.40
N ARG A 20 1.50 2.02 -12.23
CA ARG A 20 2.38 1.26 -13.13
C ARG A 20 2.23 -0.25 -13.02
N VAL A 21 1.80 -0.74 -11.86
CA VAL A 21 1.41 -2.15 -11.68
C VAL A 21 0.02 -2.36 -12.28
N LYS A 22 -0.93 -1.46 -11.99
CA LYS A 22 -2.30 -1.52 -12.51
C LYS A 22 -2.38 -1.42 -14.04
N SER A 23 -1.48 -0.66 -14.67
CA SER A 23 -1.38 -0.54 -16.13
C SER A 23 -0.66 -1.71 -16.80
N GLY A 24 0.00 -2.58 -16.03
CA GLY A 24 0.83 -3.67 -16.56
C GLY A 24 2.20 -3.24 -17.09
N GLU A 25 2.59 -1.98 -16.90
CA GLU A 25 3.95 -1.50 -17.21
C GLU A 25 5.01 -2.24 -16.37
N ILE A 26 4.66 -2.54 -15.13
CA ILE A 26 5.45 -3.38 -14.23
C ILE A 26 4.65 -4.66 -13.95
N LEU A 27 5.28 -5.80 -14.19
CA LEU A 27 4.73 -7.14 -13.93
C LEU A 27 5.54 -7.80 -12.80
N PRO A 28 5.11 -7.67 -11.53
CA PRO A 28 5.83 -8.20 -10.37
C PRO A 28 6.20 -9.68 -10.45
N GLU A 29 5.36 -10.47 -11.10
CA GLU A 29 5.53 -11.92 -11.30
C GLU A 29 6.68 -12.29 -12.24
N ARG A 30 7.23 -11.31 -12.97
CA ARG A 30 8.37 -11.48 -13.89
C ARG A 30 9.67 -10.90 -13.34
N LEU A 31 9.66 -10.38 -12.11
CA LEU A 31 10.82 -9.72 -11.52
C LEU A 31 11.50 -10.62 -10.48
N ASP A 32 12.82 -10.60 -10.49
CA ASP A 32 13.62 -11.10 -9.38
C ASP A 32 13.70 -10.07 -8.24
N ALA A 33 14.20 -10.51 -7.08
CA ALA A 33 14.31 -9.69 -5.88
C ALA A 33 15.16 -8.42 -6.07
N VAL A 34 16.27 -8.52 -6.80
CA VAL A 34 17.21 -7.40 -6.98
C VAL A 34 16.58 -6.34 -7.88
N SER A 35 16.02 -6.78 -9.01
CA SER A 35 15.31 -5.91 -9.96
C SER A 35 14.11 -5.23 -9.32
N ALA A 36 13.33 -5.96 -8.51
CA ALA A 36 12.19 -5.41 -7.78
C ALA A 36 12.59 -4.32 -6.78
N LEU A 37 13.67 -4.52 -6.01
CA LEU A 37 14.16 -3.50 -5.07
C LEU A 37 14.66 -2.25 -5.78
N ALA A 38 15.36 -2.40 -6.90
CA ALA A 38 15.84 -1.26 -7.69
C ALA A 38 14.66 -0.40 -8.16
N LEU A 39 13.59 -1.05 -8.65
CA LEU A 39 12.35 -0.37 -9.03
C LEU A 39 11.66 0.30 -7.84
N MET A 40 11.59 -0.36 -6.69
CA MET A 40 10.98 0.22 -5.47
C MET A 40 11.76 1.41 -4.92
N ILE A 41 13.08 1.42 -5.06
CA ILE A 41 13.93 2.56 -4.69
C ILE A 41 13.69 3.72 -5.65
N ALA A 42 13.60 3.45 -6.95
CA ALA A 42 13.34 4.47 -7.96
C ALA A 42 11.91 5.03 -7.89
N ASP A 43 10.93 4.18 -7.56
CA ASP A 43 9.51 4.52 -7.49
C ASP A 43 8.89 3.94 -6.20
N PRO A 44 8.93 4.69 -5.09
CA PRO A 44 8.43 4.24 -3.79
C PRO A 44 6.93 3.93 -3.75
N LEU A 45 6.14 4.37 -4.75
CA LEU A 45 4.71 4.08 -4.82
C LEU A 45 4.44 2.58 -5.09
N LEU A 46 5.43 1.89 -5.66
CA LEU A 46 5.40 0.46 -5.91
C LEU A 46 5.45 -0.36 -4.63
N ILE A 47 5.89 0.20 -3.50
CA ILE A 47 6.09 -0.57 -2.26
C ILE A 47 4.74 -0.83 -1.57
N ARG A 48 4.46 -2.09 -1.22
CA ARG A 48 3.32 -2.48 -0.39
C ARG A 48 3.45 -1.83 1.00
N ARG A 49 2.37 -1.19 1.44
CA ARG A 49 2.32 -0.44 2.70
C ARG A 49 1.35 -1.06 3.71
N PRO A 50 1.57 -0.83 5.01
CA PRO A 50 2.70 -0.11 5.62
C PRO A 50 3.98 -0.95 5.66
N LEU A 51 5.13 -0.31 5.79
CA LEU A 51 6.34 -0.97 6.28
C LEU A 51 6.35 -0.85 7.79
N VAL A 52 6.35 -1.98 8.50
CA VAL A 52 6.24 -2.03 9.97
C VAL A 52 7.49 -2.69 10.56
N GLU A 53 8.01 -2.11 11.63
CA GLU A 53 9.13 -2.64 12.42
C GLU A 53 8.75 -2.63 13.90
N ARG A 54 8.92 -3.77 14.58
CA ARG A 54 8.75 -3.90 16.04
C ARG A 54 9.85 -4.82 16.59
N GLY A 55 10.80 -4.22 17.31
CA GLY A 55 11.98 -4.96 17.78
C GLY A 55 12.77 -5.51 16.59
N THR A 56 12.99 -6.83 16.56
CA THR A 56 13.72 -7.51 15.48
C THR A 56 12.84 -7.88 14.29
N ALA A 57 11.53 -7.73 14.41
CA ALA A 57 10.58 -8.22 13.43
C ALA A 57 10.11 -7.09 12.50
N ARG A 58 10.00 -7.42 11.21
CA ARG A 58 9.76 -6.49 10.10
C ARG A 58 8.83 -7.11 9.07
N CYS A 59 8.00 -6.28 8.45
CA CYS A 59 7.02 -6.74 7.46
C CYS A 59 6.49 -5.61 6.58
N ALA A 60 5.93 -5.98 5.43
CA ALA A 60 5.23 -5.11 4.52
C ALA A 60 3.75 -5.54 4.39
N GLY A 61 2.83 -4.61 4.65
CA GLY A 61 1.38 -4.86 4.64
C GLY A 61 0.78 -5.13 6.03
N PHE A 62 -0.55 -5.05 6.14
CA PHE A 62 -1.30 -5.27 7.39
C PHE A 62 -1.85 -6.70 7.53
N ASP A 63 -1.98 -7.42 6.43
CA ASP A 63 -2.71 -8.68 6.31
C ASP A 63 -1.89 -9.94 6.64
N ARG A 64 -0.68 -9.78 7.19
CA ARG A 64 0.27 -10.89 7.40
C ARG A 64 0.92 -10.85 8.76
N GLU A 65 1.28 -12.03 9.24
CA GLU A 65 2.23 -12.14 10.35
C GLU A 65 3.53 -11.42 10.00
N PRO A 66 4.15 -10.72 10.95
CA PRO A 66 3.79 -10.60 12.37
C PRO A 66 2.79 -9.48 12.71
N VAL A 67 2.32 -8.68 11.74
CA VAL A 67 1.43 -7.52 12.01
C VAL A 67 0.12 -7.96 12.63
N THR A 68 -0.47 -9.03 12.14
CA THR A 68 -1.75 -9.56 12.63
C THR A 68 -1.68 -9.93 14.11
N SER A 69 -0.59 -10.56 14.57
CA SER A 69 -0.36 -10.83 16.00
C SER A 69 -0.06 -9.58 16.84
N TRP A 70 0.50 -8.51 16.25
CA TRP A 70 0.74 -7.26 16.99
C TRP A 70 -0.50 -6.40 17.17
N LEU A 71 -1.41 -6.42 16.20
CA LEU A 71 -2.64 -5.63 16.22
C LEU A 71 -3.81 -6.33 16.91
N ARG A 72 -3.63 -7.58 17.35
CA ARG A 72 -4.63 -8.32 18.14
C ARG A 72 -4.70 -7.82 19.58
N ASP A 73 -5.12 -6.58 19.74
CA ASP A 73 -5.98 -6.16 20.85
C ASP A 73 -7.42 -6.24 20.33
N GLY A 74 -8.07 -7.37 20.61
CA GLY A 74 -9.31 -7.84 19.94
C GLY A 74 -10.54 -6.94 20.01
N ASP A 75 -10.45 -5.78 20.65
CA ASP A 75 -11.56 -4.83 20.84
C ASP A 75 -11.45 -3.59 19.92
N ALA A 76 -10.24 -3.18 19.53
CA ALA A 76 -10.03 -1.94 18.76
C ALA A 76 -10.39 -2.05 17.27
N LEU A 77 -10.24 -3.24 16.66
CA LEU A 77 -10.56 -3.44 15.24
C LEU A 77 -12.08 -3.38 14.96
N LYS A 78 -12.92 -3.68 15.96
CA LYS A 78 -14.39 -3.57 15.86
C LYS A 78 -14.87 -2.12 15.75
N ALA A 79 -14.05 -1.17 16.16
CA ALA A 79 -14.33 0.27 16.10
C ALA A 79 -13.75 0.95 14.84
N VAL A 80 -13.08 0.20 13.95
CA VAL A 80 -12.55 0.74 12.70
C VAL A 80 -13.72 1.04 11.75
N GLN A 81 -14.08 2.32 11.64
CA GLN A 81 -14.89 2.81 10.54
C GLN A 81 -14.01 2.91 9.28
N GLY A 82 -14.25 2.01 8.33
CA GLY A 82 -13.69 2.14 6.99
C GLY A 82 -14.36 3.30 6.26
N CYS A 83 -13.60 4.33 5.90
CA CYS A 83 -14.04 5.29 4.89
C CYS A 83 -13.89 4.66 3.50
N THR A 84 -14.69 3.64 3.20
CA THR A 84 -14.94 3.28 1.81
C THR A 84 -15.71 4.43 1.22
N ARG A 85 -15.10 5.25 0.35
CA ARG A 85 -15.87 6.12 -0.52
C ARG A 85 -16.78 5.18 -1.31
N PRO A 86 -18.11 5.17 -1.10
CA PRO A 86 -18.98 4.45 -2.00
C PRO A 86 -18.74 5.05 -3.38
N GLU A 87 -18.60 4.21 -4.41
CA GLU A 87 -18.70 4.67 -5.79
C GLU A 87 -20.12 5.24 -5.98
N ALA A 88 -20.30 6.50 -5.60
CA ALA A 88 -21.43 7.27 -6.07
C ALA A 88 -21.19 7.54 -7.57
N PRO A 89 -22.15 7.27 -8.46
CA PRO A 89 -22.09 7.76 -9.83
C PRO A 89 -22.23 9.29 -9.78
N GLY A 90 -21.11 9.96 -9.63
CA GLY A 90 -21.03 11.41 -9.44
C GLY A 90 -19.69 11.76 -8.80
N GLY A 91 -18.73 12.18 -9.63
CA GLY A 91 -17.43 12.66 -9.16
C GLY A 91 -17.56 13.88 -8.23
N CYS A 92 -16.42 14.33 -7.70
CA CYS A 92 -16.38 15.61 -6.99
C CYS A 92 -16.94 16.71 -7.91
N PRO A 93 -17.89 17.54 -7.43
CA PRO A 93 -18.34 18.69 -8.19
C PRO A 93 -17.12 19.56 -8.51
N THR A 94 -16.99 19.97 -9.77
CA THR A 94 -15.97 20.93 -10.17
C THR A 94 -16.15 22.19 -9.31
N PRO A 95 -15.12 22.68 -8.61
CA PRO A 95 -15.26 23.90 -7.85
C PRO A 95 -15.60 25.03 -8.82
N GLU A 96 -16.72 25.71 -8.56
CA GLU A 96 -17.08 26.91 -9.34
C GLU A 96 -16.04 28.00 -9.06
N PRO A 97 -15.61 28.76 -10.09
CA PRO A 97 -14.64 29.81 -9.88
C PRO A 97 -15.20 30.84 -8.91
N SER A 98 -14.54 30.99 -7.77
CA SER A 98 -14.86 32.01 -6.78
C SER A 98 -14.70 33.37 -7.44
N ALA A 99 -15.83 34.07 -7.65
CA ALA A 99 -15.80 35.45 -8.10
C ALA A 99 -15.00 36.27 -7.10
N ALA A 100 -13.87 36.82 -7.56
CA ALA A 100 -13.07 37.78 -6.82
C ALA A 100 -13.99 38.90 -6.32
N ARG A 101 -14.10 39.05 -5.00
CA ARG A 101 -14.76 40.24 -4.42
C ARG A 101 -13.75 41.38 -4.48
N ALA A 102 -14.10 42.42 -5.24
CA ALA A 102 -13.48 43.74 -5.23
C ALA A 102 -13.86 44.50 -3.95
#